data_AF-A0A381KJW2-F1
#
_entry.id   AF-A0A381KJW2-F1
#
_cell.length_a   1.000
_cell.length_b   1.000
_cell.length_c   1.000
_cell.angle_alpha   90.00
_cell.angle_beta   90.00
_cell.angle_gamma   90.00
#
_symmetry.space_group_name_H-M   'P 1'
#
loop_
_entity.id
_entity.type
_entity.pdbx_description
1 polymer ?
#
loop_
_entity_poly.entity_id
_entity_poly.type
_entity_poly.pdbx_seq_one_letter_code
_entity_poly.pdbx_strand_id
1 'polypeptide(L)'
;MEPSFRHYLFMSLDNDSIIVDKGLFYCCSDTIEVKAFTQKNFSSALLGGEGFFQIELSGTGVIVLECVVPQSEIVEYELKKW
;
A
#
# COMPACT_ATOMS: atom_id res chain seq x y z
N MET A 1 -2.90 -24.54 0.96
CA MET A 1 -3.21 -23.15 1.35
C MET A 1 -4.48 -23.20 2.16
N GLU A 2 -4.45 -22.65 3.37
CA GLU A 2 -5.63 -22.55 4.23
C GLU A 2 -6.62 -21.56 3.60
N PRO A 3 -7.93 -21.83 3.57
CA PRO A 3 -8.90 -20.90 3.00
C PRO A 3 -8.93 -19.63 3.84
N SER A 4 -8.36 -18.55 3.33
CA SER A 4 -8.46 -17.23 3.93
C SER A 4 -9.58 -16.45 3.25
N PHE A 5 -10.48 -15.83 4.01
CA PHE A 5 -11.49 -14.88 3.50
C PHE A 5 -10.84 -13.52 3.14
N ARG A 6 -9.72 -13.56 2.44
CA ARG A 6 -8.93 -12.37 2.08
C ARG A 6 -9.16 -12.06 0.62
N HIS A 7 -9.14 -10.76 0.31
CA HIS A 7 -9.33 -10.25 -1.03
C HIS A 7 -8.00 -9.70 -1.54
N TYR A 8 -7.75 -9.86 -2.84
CA TYR A 8 -6.49 -9.42 -3.44
C TYR A 8 -6.76 -8.37 -4.51
N LEU A 9 -6.02 -7.27 -4.46
CA LEU A 9 -6.01 -6.23 -5.47
C LEU A 9 -4.73 -6.34 -6.29
N PHE A 10 -4.89 -6.35 -7.61
CA PHE A 10 -3.77 -6.35 -8.55
C PHE A 10 -3.66 -4.96 -9.15
N MET A 11 -2.48 -4.36 -9.08
CA MET A 11 -2.20 -3.06 -9.68
C MET A 11 -0.93 -3.12 -10.50
N SER A 12 -0.91 -2.41 -11.63
CA SER A 12 0.29 -2.25 -12.46
C SER A 12 0.90 -0.88 -12.18
N LEU A 13 2.19 -0.85 -11.90
CA LEU A 13 3.00 0.37 -11.91
C LEU A 13 3.74 0.47 -13.24
N ASP A 14 3.86 1.68 -13.78
CA ASP A 14 4.67 1.98 -14.96
C ASP A 14 5.57 3.18 -14.68
N ASN A 15 6.80 2.91 -14.28
CA ASN A 15 7.77 3.90 -13.81
C ASN A 15 7.15 4.86 -12.78
N ASP A 16 6.39 4.28 -11.84
CA ASP A 16 5.59 5.01 -10.85
C ASP A 16 5.86 4.46 -9.44
N SER A 17 5.30 5.11 -8.43
CA SER A 17 5.43 4.76 -7.02
C SER A 17 4.11 4.89 -6.27
N ILE A 18 3.85 3.97 -5.36
CA ILE A 18 2.73 4.04 -4.43
C ILE A 18 3.20 3.79 -3.00
N ILE A 19 2.60 4.50 -2.04
CA ILE A 19 2.81 4.28 -0.62
C ILE A 19 1.58 3.55 -0.07
N VAL A 20 1.81 2.42 0.59
CA VAL A 20 0.77 1.58 1.19
C VAL A 20 1.07 1.28 2.64
N ASP A 21 0.05 0.91 3.42
CA ASP A 21 0.27 0.32 4.74
C ASP A 21 0.99 -1.03 4.58
N LYS A 22 1.98 -1.32 5.44
CA LYS A 22 2.74 -2.57 5.38
C LYS A 22 1.85 -3.81 5.46
N GLY A 23 0.74 -3.75 6.21
CA GLY A 23 -0.20 -4.84 6.37
C GLY A 23 -0.99 -5.18 5.09
N LEU A 24 -1.01 -4.28 4.11
CA LEU A 24 -1.63 -4.54 2.80
C LEU A 24 -0.68 -5.24 1.83
N PHE A 25 0.63 -5.21 2.03
CA PHE A 25 1.57 -5.79 1.07
C PHE A 25 1.54 -7.32 1.08
N TYR A 26 1.25 -7.91 -0.08
CA TYR A 26 1.29 -9.37 -0.25
C TYR A 26 2.53 -9.81 -1.05
N CYS A 27 2.66 -9.37 -2.30
CA CYS A 27 3.82 -9.63 -3.14
C CYS A 27 3.92 -8.62 -4.30
N CYS A 28 5.03 -8.66 -5.04
CA CYS A 28 5.23 -7.85 -6.24
C CYS A 28 6.14 -8.56 -7.24
N SER A 29 6.21 -8.01 -8.46
CA SER A 29 7.20 -8.40 -9.46
C SER A 29 8.63 -8.11 -8.97
N ASP A 30 9.64 -8.80 -9.51
CA ASP A 30 11.06 -8.62 -9.17
C ASP A 30 11.63 -7.25 -9.58
N THR A 31 10.97 -6.59 -10.53
CA THR A 31 11.25 -5.23 -11.00
C THR A 31 10.70 -4.13 -10.08
N ILE A 32 9.96 -4.49 -9.03
CA ILE A 32 9.41 -3.54 -8.05
C ILE A 32 10.33 -3.47 -6.84
N GLU A 33 10.78 -2.27 -6.52
CA GLU A 33 11.53 -1.99 -5.31
C GLU A 33 10.58 -1.80 -4.12
N VAL A 34 10.92 -2.41 -2.98
CA VAL A 34 10.15 -2.30 -1.73
C VAL A 34 11.00 -1.62 -0.67
N LYS A 35 10.54 -0.46 -0.19
CA LYS A 35 11.27 0.34 0.83
C LYS A 35 10.37 0.74 1.97
N ALA A 36 10.94 0.86 3.17
CA ALA A 36 10.25 1.50 4.29
C ALA A 36 10.04 2.98 3.97
N PHE A 37 8.80 3.47 4.09
CA PHE A 37 8.47 4.87 3.87
C PHE A 37 8.36 5.59 5.22
N THR A 38 9.19 6.63 5.40
CA THR A 38 9.14 7.47 6.60
C THR A 38 8.47 8.79 6.27
N GLN A 39 7.35 9.08 6.94
CA GLN A 39 6.71 10.39 6.82
C GLN A 39 7.60 11.47 7.45
N LYS A 40 7.78 12.58 6.74
CA LYS A 40 8.62 13.71 7.18
C LYS A 40 8.11 14.40 8.46
N ASN A 41 6.84 14.22 8.83
CA ASN A 41 6.19 14.85 9.98
C ASN A 41 5.93 13.86 11.12
N PHE A 42 7.00 13.22 11.59
CA PHE A 42 6.98 12.22 12.67
C PHE A 42 6.34 12.74 13.99
N SER A 43 6.29 14.06 14.19
CA SER A 43 5.68 14.70 15.37
C SER A 43 4.17 14.48 15.48
N SER A 44 3.45 14.34 14.36
CA SER A 44 1.99 14.16 14.37
C SER A 44 1.58 12.70 14.61
N ALA A 45 2.36 11.74 14.10
CA ALA A 45 2.09 10.31 14.27
C ALA A 45 2.34 9.82 15.70
N LEU A 46 3.42 10.29 16.36
CA LEU A 46 3.72 9.96 17.75
C LEU A 46 2.70 10.50 18.75
N LEU A 47 2.07 11.66 18.47
CA LEU A 47 1.04 12.24 19.34
C LEU A 47 -0.32 11.54 19.24
N GLY A 48 -0.54 10.74 18.19
CA GLY A 48 -1.76 9.95 17.98
C GLY A 48 -1.71 8.52 18.53
N GLY A 49 -0.55 8.03 18.97
CA GLY A 49 -0.40 6.69 19.57
C GLY A 49 -0.47 5.50 18.60
N GLU A 50 -0.69 5.75 17.31
CA GLU A 50 -0.79 4.72 16.28
C GLU A 50 0.52 4.66 15.47
N GLY A 51 1.26 3.56 15.62
CA GLY A 51 2.48 3.30 14.86
C GLY A 51 2.15 2.96 13.40
N PHE A 52 2.00 3.98 12.56
CA PHE A 52 1.81 3.78 11.12
C PHE A 52 3.14 3.47 10.45
N PHE A 53 3.35 2.21 10.06
CA PHE A 53 4.51 1.80 9.29
C PHE A 53 4.11 1.61 7.82
N GLN A 54 4.48 2.57 6.99
CA GLN A 54 4.21 2.57 5.56
C GLN A 54 5.39 1.98 4.78
N ILE A 55 5.10 1.44 3.60
CA ILE A 55 6.11 1.06 2.61
C ILE A 55 5.84 1.77 1.30
N GLU A 56 6.90 2.06 0.56
CA GLU A 56 6.88 2.54 -0.80
C GLU A 56 7.17 1.36 -1.74
N LEU A 57 6.33 1.20 -2.76
CA LEU A 57 6.49 0.27 -3.87
C LEU A 57 6.74 1.10 -5.12
N SER A 58 7.87 0.92 -5.80
CA SER A 58 8.23 1.72 -6.97
C SER A 58 8.87 0.90 -8.09
N GLY A 59 8.60 1.28 -9.34
CA GLY A 59 9.15 0.62 -10.53
C GLY A 59 8.11 0.39 -11.63
N THR A 60 8.37 -0.59 -12.49
CA THR A 60 7.45 -1.04 -13.55
C THR A 60 7.15 -2.52 -13.37
N GLY A 61 5.88 -2.88 -13.16
CA GLY A 61 5.47 -4.26 -12.90
C GLY A 61 4.16 -4.35 -12.13
N VAL A 62 3.80 -5.56 -11.72
CA VAL A 62 2.57 -5.82 -10.95
C VAL A 62 2.88 -5.87 -9.46
N ILE A 63 2.00 -5.25 -8.67
CA ILE A 63 1.93 -5.38 -7.21
C ILE A 63 0.61 -6.03 -6.81
N VAL A 64 0.65 -6.78 -5.70
CA VAL A 64 -0.52 -7.43 -5.12
C VAL A 64 -0.70 -6.94 -3.69
N LEU A 65 -1.90 -6.39 -3.42
CA LEU A 65 -2.30 -5.97 -2.08
C LEU A 65 -3.35 -6.92 -1.52
N GLU A 66 -3.25 -7.24 -0.23
CA GLU A 66 -4.23 -8.03 0.51
C GLU A 66 -5.16 -7.12 1.31
N CYS A 67 -6.47 -7.25 1.07
CA CYS A 67 -7.52 -6.48 1.70
C CYS A 67 -8.44 -7.37 2.54
N VAL A 68 -9.01 -6.78 3.59
CA VAL A 68 -9.98 -7.44 4.48
C VAL A 68 -11.41 -7.36 3.96
N VAL A 69 -11.63 -6.59 2.88
CA VAL A 69 -12.92 -6.39 2.21
C VAL A 69 -12.78 -6.62 0.70
N PRO A 70 -13.86 -6.99 0.00
CA PRO A 70 -13.84 -7.08 -1.46
C PRO A 70 -13.65 -5.71 -2.11
N GLN A 71 -13.18 -5.72 -3.38
CA GLN A 71 -12.97 -4.51 -4.17
C GLN A 71 -14.23 -3.63 -4.26
N SER A 72 -15.42 -4.23 -4.25
CA SER A 72 -16.71 -3.50 -4.28
C SER A 72 -16.96 -2.61 -3.07
N GLU A 73 -16.25 -2.81 -1.96
CA GLU A 73 -16.36 -2.00 -0.74
C GLU A 73 -15.23 -0.97 -0.60
N ILE A 74 -14.30 -0.92 -1.55
CA ILE A 74 -13.22 0.06 -1.56
C ILE A 74 -13.76 1.39 -2.06
N VAL A 75 -13.45 2.46 -1.32
CA VAL A 75 -13.80 3.82 -1.69
C VAL A 75 -12.54 4.57 -2.10
N GLU A 76 -12.51 5.03 -3.35
CA GLU A 76 -11.38 5.75 -3.93
C GLU A 76 -11.65 7.26 -3.94
N TYR A 77 -10.64 8.05 -3.59
CA TYR A 77 -10.71 9.50 -3.56
C TYR A 77 -9.56 10.11 -4.36
N GLU A 78 -9.88 10.98 -5.32
CA GLU A 78 -8.89 11.81 -6.00
C GLU A 78 -8.70 13.13 -5.25
N LEU A 79 -7.51 13.32 -4.69
CA LEU A 79 -7.18 14.55 -3.97
C LEU A 79 -6.76 15.64 -4.96
N LYS A 80 -7.59 16.68 -5.10
CA LYS A 80 -7.21 17.89 -5.82
C LYS A 80 -6.18 18.67 -5.01
N LYS A 81 -4.97 18.85 -5.54
CA LYS A 81 -4.03 19.83 -4.99
C LYS A 81 -4.57 21.23 -5.29
N TRP A 82 -4.66 22.06 -4.25
CA TRP A 82 -5.06 23.46 -4.36
C TRP A 82 -3.85 24.34 -4.63
#